data_AF-A0A8T5AZQ2-F1
#
_entry.id   AF-A0A8T5AZQ2-F1
#
_cell.length_a   1.000
_cell.length_b   1.000
_cell.length_c   1.000
_cell.angle_alpha   90.00
_cell.angle_beta   90.00
_cell.angle_gamma   90.00
#
_symmetry.space_group_name_H-M   'P 1'
#
loop_
_entity.id
_entity.type
_entity.pdbx_description
1 polymer ?
#
loop_
_entity_poly.entity_id
_entity_poly.type
_entity_poly.pdbx_seq_one_letter_code
_entity_poly.pdbx_strand_id
1 'polypeptide(L)'
;DMSRILRAVKDRFPEWFRREVEKLGEVSRDLADKRAPSLYGIESLGKAPSDIFDRDDAEKALSDAKYVLNTIRKFLLELQIIAENHV
;
A
#
# COMPACT_ATOMS: atom_id res chain seq x y z
N ASP A 1 -3.86 -6.55 6.73
CA ASP A 1 -2.89 -5.87 5.84
C ASP A 1 -1.71 -6.78 5.52
N MET A 2 -0.78 -6.33 4.66
CA MET A 2 0.39 -7.11 4.21
C MET A 2 1.70 -6.78 4.95
N SER A 3 1.69 -5.86 5.91
CA SER A 3 2.92 -5.32 6.51
C SER A 3 3.80 -6.38 7.17
N ARG A 4 3.20 -7.38 7.84
CA ARG A 4 3.94 -8.48 8.50
C ARG A 4 4.66 -9.36 7.49
N ILE A 5 3.97 -9.72 6.41
CA ILE A 5 4.51 -10.59 5.36
C ILE A 5 5.65 -9.88 4.63
N LEU A 6 5.45 -8.62 4.22
CA LEU A 6 6.48 -7.82 3.56
C LEU A 6 7.78 -7.73 4.38
N ARG A 7 7.67 -7.53 5.70
CA ARG A 7 8.83 -7.56 6.60
C ARG A 7 9.48 -8.94 6.69
N ALA A 8 8.69 -10.01 6.82
CA ALA A 8 9.21 -11.36 6.95
C ALA A 8 10.01 -11.83 5.73
N VAL A 9 9.68 -11.33 4.53
CA VAL A 9 10.39 -11.69 3.29
C VAL A 9 11.33 -10.59 2.78
N LYS A 10 11.56 -9.52 3.55
CA LYS A 10 12.30 -8.32 3.12
C LYS A 10 13.66 -8.65 2.49
N ASP A 11 14.40 -9.57 3.10
CA ASP A 11 15.76 -9.91 2.65
C ASP A 11 15.81 -10.66 1.32
N ARG A 12 14.66 -11.08 0.77
CA ARG A 12 14.55 -11.70 -0.55
C ARG A 12 14.45 -10.69 -1.69
N PHE A 13 14.27 -9.41 -1.40
CA PHE A 13 14.11 -8.37 -2.42
C PHE A 13 15.45 -7.70 -2.78
N PRO A 14 15.54 -7.03 -3.96
CA PRO A 14 16.64 -6.13 -4.29
C PRO A 14 16.77 -5.01 -3.26
N GLU A 15 18.00 -4.52 -3.04
CA GLU A 15 18.29 -3.58 -1.95
C GLU A 15 17.40 -2.32 -1.98
N TRP A 16 17.16 -1.76 -3.16
CA TRP A 16 16.30 -0.59 -3.29
C TRP A 16 14.86 -0.88 -2.85
N PHE A 17 14.33 -2.07 -3.17
CA PHE A 17 12.95 -2.44 -2.81
C PHE A 17 12.83 -2.72 -1.32
N ARG A 18 13.88 -3.22 -0.67
CA ARG A 18 13.92 -3.38 0.79
C ARG A 18 13.68 -2.06 1.52
N ARG A 19 14.11 -0.94 0.95
CA ARG A 19 13.92 0.41 1.53
C ARG A 19 12.45 0.85 1.46
N GLU A 20 11.69 0.34 0.48
CA GLU A 20 10.27 0.62 0.30
C GLU A 20 9.36 -0.25 1.21
N VAL A 21 9.85 -1.39 1.72
CA VAL A 21 9.06 -2.39 2.46
C VAL A 21 8.28 -1.81 3.63
N GLU A 22 8.88 -0.93 4.44
CA GLU A 22 8.17 -0.33 5.59
C GLU A 22 7.04 0.58 5.10
N LYS A 23 7.31 1.45 4.12
CA LYS A 23 6.30 2.36 3.58
C LYS A 23 5.15 1.61 2.90
N LEU A 24 5.44 0.57 2.12
CA LEU A 24 4.43 -0.31 1.54
C LEU A 24 3.57 -1.00 2.61
N GLY A 25 4.20 -1.41 3.71
CA GLY A 25 3.52 -1.99 4.87
C GLY A 25 2.59 -0.99 5.57
N GLU A 26 3.06 0.24 5.81
CA GLU A 26 2.28 1.34 6.39
C GLU A 26 1.05 1.65 5.54
N VAL A 27 1.24 1.84 4.23
CA VAL A 27 0.14 2.10 3.28
C VAL A 27 -0.87 0.97 3.28
N SER A 28 -0.39 -0.29 3.23
CA SER A 28 -1.29 -1.46 3.26
C SER A 28 -2.13 -1.52 4.53
N ARG A 29 -1.56 -1.11 5.68
CA ARG A 29 -2.28 -1.07 6.96
C ARG A 29 -3.28 0.07 6.98
N ASP A 30 -2.87 1.29 6.67
CA ASP A 30 -3.73 2.47 6.66
C ASP A 30 -4.97 2.26 5.77
N LEU A 31 -4.77 1.77 4.53
CA LEU A 31 -5.87 1.49 3.61
C LEU A 31 -6.76 0.33 4.08
N ALA A 32 -6.20 -0.70 4.71
CA ALA A 32 -6.98 -1.80 5.25
C ALA A 32 -7.87 -1.36 6.42
N ASP A 33 -7.33 -0.53 7.32
CA ASP A 33 -8.05 -0.01 8.48
C ASP A 33 -9.18 0.95 8.05
N LYS A 34 -8.94 1.75 7.01
CA LYS A 34 -9.93 2.69 6.47
C LYS A 34 -11.02 2.03 5.60
N ARG A 35 -10.82 0.78 5.15
CA ARG A 35 -11.73 0.12 4.20
C ARG A 35 -13.17 0.05 4.68
N ALA A 36 -13.40 -0.44 5.89
CA ALA A 36 -14.75 -0.56 6.43
C ALA A 36 -15.41 0.80 6.73
N PRO A 37 -14.77 1.72 7.49
CA PRO A 37 -15.40 3.00 7.82
C PRO A 37 -15.63 3.90 6.59
N SER A 38 -14.82 3.78 5.53
CA SER A 38 -15.04 4.54 4.28
C SER A 38 -16.25 4.07 3.47
N LEU A 39 -16.71 2.84 3.68
CA LEU A 39 -17.88 2.28 3.01
C LEU A 39 -19.14 2.39 3.86
N TYR A 40 -19.03 2.10 5.15
CA TYR A 40 -20.18 1.91 6.04
C TYR A 40 -20.28 2.96 7.15
N GLY A 41 -19.28 3.83 7.30
CA GLY A 41 -19.20 4.73 8.43
C GLY A 41 -18.94 3.97 9.75
N ILE A 42 -19.35 4.56 10.87
CA ILE A 42 -19.28 3.94 12.19
C ILE A 42 -20.68 3.93 12.79
N GLU A 43 -21.38 2.80 12.61
CA GLU A 43 -22.79 2.62 13.01
C GLU A 43 -23.00 2.86 14.51
N SER A 44 -22.09 2.36 15.36
CA SER A 44 -22.17 2.53 16.82
C SER A 44 -22.11 3.99 17.27
N LEU A 45 -21.59 4.88 16.42
CA LEU A 45 -21.50 6.32 16.65
C LEU A 45 -22.45 7.13 15.77
N GLY A 46 -23.26 6.47 14.92
CA GLY A 46 -24.16 7.12 13.96
C GLY A 46 -23.45 8.01 12.93
N LYS A 47 -22.15 7.78 12.66
CA LYS A 47 -21.36 8.59 11.74
C LYS A 47 -21.33 7.99 10.34
N ALA A 48 -21.67 8.78 9.33
CA ALA A 48 -21.48 8.39 7.93
C ALA A 48 -20.00 8.53 7.52
N PRO A 49 -19.55 7.92 6.39
CA PRO A 49 -18.18 8.09 5.89
C PRO A 49 -17.76 9.56 5.72
N SER A 50 -18.67 10.42 5.27
CA SER A 50 -18.43 11.87 5.10
C SER A 50 -18.22 12.63 6.41
N ASP A 51 -18.59 12.04 7.56
CA ASP A 51 -18.35 12.61 8.88
C ASP A 51 -17.00 12.16 9.48
N ILE A 52 -16.32 11.22 8.81
CA ILE A 52 -15.09 10.57 9.28
C ILE A 52 -13.90 10.96 8.41
N PHE A 53 -14.11 11.09 7.10
CA PHE A 53 -13.06 11.38 6.13
C PHE A 53 -13.31 12.69 5.43
N ASP A 54 -12.24 13.44 5.23
CA ASP A 54 -12.24 14.66 4.45
C ASP A 54 -11.55 14.48 3.10
N ARG A 55 -11.35 15.61 2.40
CA ARG A 55 -10.66 15.63 1.11
C ARG A 55 -9.20 15.21 1.23
N ASP A 56 -8.51 15.61 2.30
CA ASP A 56 -7.09 15.35 2.48
C ASP A 56 -6.86 13.85 2.73
N ASP A 57 -7.77 13.20 3.46
CA ASP A 57 -7.78 11.74 3.60
C ASP A 57 -7.89 11.04 2.24
N ALA A 58 -8.80 11.50 1.38
CA ALA A 58 -9.00 10.94 0.04
C ALA A 58 -7.78 11.16 -0.86
N GLU A 59 -7.20 12.35 -0.85
CA GLU A 59 -6.00 12.69 -1.61
C GLU A 59 -4.79 11.87 -1.14
N LYS A 60 -4.62 11.70 0.18
CA LYS A 60 -3.59 10.84 0.77
C LYS A 60 -3.77 9.39 0.33
N ALA A 61 -4.98 8.82 0.46
CA ALA A 61 -5.24 7.45 0.07
C ALA A 61 -4.94 7.21 -1.42
N LEU A 62 -5.31 8.16 -2.28
CA LEU A 62 -5.01 8.10 -3.72
C LEU A 62 -3.50 8.19 -4.00
N SER A 63 -2.80 9.09 -3.31
CA SER A 63 -1.34 9.25 -3.42
C SER A 63 -0.60 7.98 -2.99
N ASP A 64 -1.00 7.41 -1.86
CA ASP A 64 -0.45 6.16 -1.32
C ASP A 64 -0.69 4.98 -2.28
N ALA A 65 -1.89 4.88 -2.87
CA ALA A 65 -2.20 3.86 -3.88
C ALA A 65 -1.35 4.01 -5.16
N LYS A 66 -1.14 5.25 -5.63
CA LYS A 66 -0.26 5.55 -6.78
C LYS A 66 1.19 5.19 -6.47
N TYR A 67 1.66 5.50 -5.27
CA TYR A 67 3.00 5.13 -4.83
C TYR A 67 3.20 3.61 -4.85
N VAL A 68 2.28 2.83 -4.27
CA VAL A 68 2.33 1.35 -4.32
C VAL A 68 2.37 0.86 -5.77
N LEU A 69 1.47 1.34 -6.62
CA LEU A 69 1.40 0.93 -8.02
C LEU A 69 2.71 1.19 -8.77
N ASN A 70 3.30 2.38 -8.60
CA ASN A 70 4.54 2.75 -9.26
C ASN A 70 5.73 1.93 -8.76
N THR A 71 5.82 1.71 -7.44
CA THR A 71 6.88 0.90 -6.83
C THR A 71 6.83 -0.55 -7.31
N ILE A 72 5.63 -1.15 -7.35
CA ILE A 72 5.46 -2.53 -7.84
C ILE A 72 5.72 -2.62 -9.35
N ARG A 73 5.28 -1.64 -10.16
CA ARG A 73 5.61 -1.61 -11.60
C ARG A 73 7.11 -1.58 -11.84
N LYS A 74 7.85 -0.72 -11.14
CA LYS A 74 9.30 -0.67 -11.23
C LYS A 74 9.93 -2.03 -10.88
N PHE A 75 9.46 -2.65 -9.80
CA PHE A 75 9.96 -3.95 -9.36
C PHE A 75 9.71 -5.06 -10.38
N LEU A 76 8.51 -5.14 -10.95
CA LEU A 76 8.16 -6.15 -11.95
C LEU A 76 8.94 -5.96 -13.25
N LEU A 77 9.15 -4.73 -13.70
CA LEU A 77 9.94 -4.42 -14.90
C LEU A 77 11.40 -4.85 -14.72
N GLU A 78 11.99 -4.60 -13.56
CA GLU A 78 13.36 -5.05 -13.26
C GLU A 78 13.47 -6.58 -13.26
N LEU A 79 12.49 -7.29 -12.70
CA LEU A 79 12.46 -8.76 -12.74
C LEU A 79 12.34 -9.31 -14.17
N GLN A 80 11.55 -8.67 -15.05
CA GLN A 80 11.46 -9.04 -16.46
C GLN A 80 12.80 -8.87 -17.17
N ILE A 81 13.47 -7.73 -16.98
CA ILE A 81 14.79 -7.46 -17.57
C ILE A 81 15.82 -8.50 -17.09
N ILE A 82 15.81 -8.87 -15.81
CA ILE A 82 16.71 -9.92 -15.28
C ILE A 82 16.41 -11.27 -15.94
N ALA A 83 15.14 -11.64 -16.06
CA ALA A 83 14.75 -12.91 -16.70
C ALA A 83 15.18 -12.98 -18.17
N GLU A 84 15.02 -11.91 -18.93
CA GLU A 84 15.41 -11.83 -20.35
C GLU A 84 16.94 -11.88 -20.56
N ASN A 85 17.73 -11.34 -19.64
CA ASN A 85 19.20 -11.34 -19.73
C ASN A 85 19.85 -12.67 -19.30
N HIS A 86 19.09 -13.60 -18.72
CA HIS A 86 19.55 -14.92 -18.27
C HIS A 86 19.05 -16.07 -19.16
N VAL A 87 18.44 -15.77 -20.31
CA VAL A 87 18.07 -16.70 -21.39
C VAL A 87 19.03 -16.53 -22.56
#